data_AF-A0A9D5VTJ6-F1
#
_entry.id   AF-A0A9D5VTJ6-F1
#
_cell.length_a   1.000
_cell.length_b   1.000
_cell.length_c   1.000
_cell.angle_alpha   90.00
_cell.angle_beta   90.00
_cell.angle_gamma   90.00
#
_symmetry.space_group_name_H-M   'P 1'
#
loop_
_entity.id
_entity.type
_entity.pdbx_description
1 polymer ?
#
loop_
_entity_poly.entity_id
_entity_poly.type
_entity_poly.pdbx_seq_one_letter_code
_entity_poly.pdbx_strand_id
1 'polypeptide(L)'
;MLNTFDFIRIAKSGSELIATIQYLTEKSYILFTNELGPPLSGVVWPCQRCWFYSCLPSYGERHCEACSSILKLESESRKLIRSTFVLWGFVNKIPFPLTPGQKFLDITPTASYVFDEHHFIIILNRSEIKKCLKEIVNIHKLDLVGLIQIFPVKGSSLKGTMADILSHVTYQENRFPMDYLRIRFFSKPYHIFEAREKDKDKILTFEISEFLKILDLPSIFRPLLNL
;
A
#
# COMPACT_ATOMS: atom_id res chain seq x y z
N MET A 1 4.21 0.24 -21.50
CA MET A 1 3.41 -0.86 -20.91
C MET A 1 3.39 -0.62 -19.41
N LEU A 2 2.25 -0.83 -18.74
CA LEU A 2 2.17 -0.61 -17.28
C LEU A 2 2.99 -1.65 -16.54
N ASN A 3 3.81 -1.21 -15.58
CA ASN A 3 4.47 -2.10 -14.65
C ASN A 3 3.53 -2.45 -13.47
N THR A 4 3.99 -3.33 -12.59
CA THR A 4 3.22 -3.80 -11.42
C THR A 4 2.89 -2.65 -10.46
N PHE A 5 3.82 -1.71 -10.29
CA PHE A 5 3.63 -0.51 -9.46
C PHE A 5 2.54 0.42 -10.03
N ASP A 6 2.48 0.60 -11.35
CA ASP A 6 1.44 1.40 -12.00
C ASP A 6 0.04 0.83 -11.71
N PHE A 7 -0.10 -0.51 -11.72
CA PHE A 7 -1.36 -1.18 -11.38
C PHE A 7 -1.82 -0.92 -9.94
N ILE A 8 -0.86 -0.85 -9.01
CA ILE A 8 -1.11 -0.54 -7.60
C ILE A 8 -1.50 0.93 -7.45
N ARG A 9 -0.81 1.84 -8.15
CA ARG A 9 -1.07 3.29 -8.10
C ARG A 9 -2.41 3.71 -8.67
N ILE A 10 -3.06 2.91 -9.51
CA ILE A 10 -4.39 3.26 -10.05
C ILE A 10 -5.57 2.80 -9.17
N ALA A 11 -5.30 2.13 -8.04
CA ALA A 11 -6.34 1.69 -7.13
C ALA A 11 -7.14 2.88 -6.57
N LYS A 12 -8.47 2.87 -6.71
CA LYS A 12 -9.32 3.98 -6.26
C LYS A 12 -9.68 3.89 -4.78
N SER A 13 -9.79 2.67 -4.25
CA SER A 13 -10.17 2.38 -2.87
C SER A 13 -9.19 1.42 -2.18
N GLY A 14 -9.33 1.28 -0.85
CA GLY A 14 -8.58 0.33 -0.05
C GLY A 14 -8.85 -1.13 -0.43
N SER A 15 -10.10 -1.49 -0.70
CA SER A 15 -10.45 -2.83 -1.20
C SER A 15 -9.81 -3.10 -2.55
N GLU A 16 -9.82 -2.11 -3.45
CA GLU A 16 -9.21 -2.26 -4.76
C GLU A 16 -7.69 -2.41 -4.66
N LEU A 17 -7.05 -1.68 -3.74
CA LEU A 17 -5.62 -1.83 -3.46
C LEU A 17 -5.28 -3.24 -2.96
N ILE A 18 -6.05 -3.76 -2.00
CA ILE A 18 -5.89 -5.13 -1.48
C ILE A 18 -6.03 -6.15 -2.60
N ALA A 19 -7.12 -6.07 -3.36
CA ALA A 19 -7.41 -6.97 -4.48
C ALA A 19 -6.34 -6.89 -5.57
N THR A 20 -5.82 -5.69 -5.84
CA THR A 20 -4.73 -5.49 -6.79
C THR A 20 -3.47 -6.22 -6.32
N ILE A 21 -3.08 -6.05 -5.06
CA ILE A 21 -1.89 -6.74 -4.54
C ILE A 21 -2.07 -8.25 -4.55
N GLN A 22 -3.22 -8.76 -4.10
CA GLN A 22 -3.51 -10.20 -4.15
C GLN A 22 -3.42 -10.75 -5.57
N TYR A 23 -4.01 -10.05 -6.55
CA TYR A 23 -3.91 -10.43 -7.95
C TYR A 23 -2.45 -10.44 -8.44
N LEU A 24 -1.65 -9.44 -8.07
CA LEU A 24 -0.25 -9.36 -8.49
C LEU A 24 0.61 -10.47 -7.86
N THR A 25 0.36 -10.82 -6.61
CA THR A 25 1.07 -11.91 -5.93
C THR A 25 0.78 -13.27 -6.57
N GLU A 26 -0.44 -13.49 -7.06
CA GLU A 26 -0.83 -14.76 -7.70
C GLU A 26 -0.53 -14.81 -9.21
N LYS A 27 -0.66 -13.68 -9.92
CA LYS A 27 -0.79 -13.64 -11.39
C LYS A 27 0.05 -12.53 -12.05
N SER A 28 1.18 -12.14 -11.47
CA SER A 28 2.06 -11.07 -12.00
C SER A 28 2.43 -11.23 -13.48
N TYR A 29 2.57 -12.47 -13.98
CA TYR A 29 2.93 -12.76 -15.37
C TYR A 29 1.86 -12.36 -16.40
N ILE A 30 0.57 -12.33 -16.01
CA ILE A 30 -0.56 -12.06 -16.91
C ILE A 30 -0.66 -10.58 -17.31
N LEU A 31 -0.02 -9.69 -16.54
CA LEU A 31 -0.06 -8.25 -16.84
C LEU A 31 0.56 -7.88 -18.18
N PHE A 32 1.48 -8.72 -18.67
CA PHE A 32 2.30 -8.44 -19.85
C PHE A 32 1.78 -9.11 -21.12
N THR A 33 0.71 -9.90 -21.05
CA THR A 33 0.13 -10.60 -22.20
C THR A 33 -1.05 -9.85 -22.82
N ASN A 34 -1.47 -8.73 -22.23
CA ASN A 34 -2.64 -7.98 -22.70
C ASN A 34 -2.27 -7.07 -23.89
N GLU A 35 -3.12 -7.09 -24.92
CA GLU A 35 -3.01 -6.17 -26.03
C GLU A 35 -3.31 -4.72 -25.60
N LEU A 36 -2.59 -3.77 -26.21
CA LEU A 36 -2.84 -2.36 -25.99
C LEU A 36 -4.23 -1.99 -26.49
N GLY A 37 -4.95 -1.19 -25.70
CA GLY A 37 -6.24 -0.66 -26.09
C GLY A 37 -6.09 0.36 -27.21
N PRO A 38 -7.14 0.56 -28.02
CA PRO A 38 -7.14 1.62 -29.01
C PRO A 38 -7.07 3.00 -28.32
N PRO A 39 -6.62 4.04 -29.04
CA PRO A 39 -6.76 5.40 -28.56
C PRO A 39 -8.23 5.71 -28.27
N LEU A 40 -8.46 6.60 -27.32
CA LEU A 40 -9.80 7.01 -26.91
C LEU A 40 -10.60 7.49 -28.13
N SER A 41 -11.64 6.75 -28.49
CA SER A 41 -12.53 7.06 -29.61
C SER A 41 -13.99 6.95 -29.16
N GLY A 42 -14.91 7.58 -29.88
CA GLY A 42 -16.34 7.49 -29.54
C GLY A 42 -16.94 6.08 -29.64
N VAL A 43 -16.25 5.15 -30.33
CA VAL A 43 -16.75 3.81 -30.68
C VAL A 43 -16.06 2.72 -29.87
N VAL A 44 -14.74 2.84 -29.66
CA VAL A 44 -13.96 1.87 -28.88
C VAL A 44 -13.14 2.61 -27.81
N TRP A 45 -13.18 2.05 -26.60
CA TRP A 45 -12.59 2.64 -25.41
C TRP A 45 -11.56 1.67 -24.83
N PRO A 46 -10.42 2.14 -24.33
CA PRO A 46 -9.55 1.31 -23.50
C PRO A 46 -10.28 0.94 -22.20
N CYS A 47 -9.72 -0.03 -21.47
CA CYS A 47 -10.18 -0.43 -20.15
C CYS A 47 -10.44 0.78 -19.24
N GLN A 48 -11.63 0.89 -18.63
CA GLN A 48 -12.03 2.05 -17.81
C GLN A 48 -11.30 2.15 -16.46
N ARG A 49 -10.62 1.08 -16.05
CA ARG A 49 -9.80 1.06 -14.84
C ARG A 49 -8.38 1.53 -15.14
N CYS A 50 -7.67 0.84 -16.04
CA CYS A 50 -6.27 1.16 -16.31
C CYS A 50 -6.08 2.21 -17.40
N TRP A 51 -7.01 2.38 -18.34
CA TRP A 51 -6.92 3.27 -19.51
C TRP A 51 -5.82 2.92 -20.52
N PHE A 52 -5.20 1.74 -20.41
CA PHE A 52 -4.10 1.32 -21.30
C PHE A 52 -4.42 0.08 -22.14
N TYR A 53 -5.04 -0.95 -21.57
CA TYR A 53 -5.25 -2.23 -22.26
C TYR A 53 -6.63 -2.31 -22.91
N SER A 54 -6.76 -3.16 -23.92
CA SER A 54 -8.03 -3.43 -24.59
C SER A 54 -9.04 -4.06 -23.61
N CYS A 55 -10.31 -3.73 -23.81
CA CYS A 55 -11.40 -4.41 -23.11
C CYS A 55 -11.54 -5.85 -23.63
N LEU A 56 -12.09 -6.73 -22.80
CA LEU A 56 -12.45 -8.07 -23.26
C LEU A 56 -13.44 -7.97 -24.44
N PRO A 57 -13.31 -8.84 -25.46
CA PRO A 57 -14.10 -8.76 -26.70
C PRO A 57 -15.60 -9.08 -26.51
N SER A 58 -15.99 -9.53 -25.32
CA SER A 58 -17.38 -9.77 -24.94
C SER A 58 -18.19 -8.46 -24.89
N TYR A 59 -19.37 -8.47 -25.51
CA TYR A 59 -20.26 -7.31 -25.58
C TYR A 59 -20.57 -6.75 -24.18
N GLY A 60 -20.26 -5.47 -23.95
CA GLY A 60 -20.55 -4.77 -22.71
C GLY A 60 -19.44 -4.80 -21.64
N GLU A 61 -18.33 -5.50 -21.88
CA GLU A 61 -17.19 -5.45 -20.98
C GLU A 61 -16.42 -4.13 -21.08
N ARG A 62 -16.19 -3.51 -19.92
CA ARG A 62 -15.55 -2.19 -19.78
C ARG A 62 -14.11 -2.27 -19.29
N HIS A 63 -13.60 -3.49 -19.09
CA HIS A 63 -12.33 -3.75 -18.43
C HIS A 63 -11.54 -4.80 -19.21
N CYS A 64 -10.21 -4.71 -19.13
CA CYS A 64 -9.34 -5.80 -19.55
C CYS A 64 -9.44 -6.98 -18.57
N GLU A 65 -8.92 -8.15 -18.95
CA GLU A 65 -8.95 -9.37 -18.14
C GLU A 65 -8.41 -9.17 -16.72
N ALA A 66 -7.22 -8.53 -16.62
CA ALA A 66 -6.58 -8.25 -15.34
C ALA A 66 -7.44 -7.32 -14.46
N CYS A 67 -7.94 -6.23 -15.04
CA CYS A 67 -8.79 -5.28 -14.31
C CYS A 67 -10.14 -5.90 -13.90
N SER A 68 -10.73 -6.74 -14.75
CA SER A 68 -11.95 -7.49 -14.44
C SER A 68 -11.73 -8.44 -13.26
N SER A 69 -10.59 -9.16 -13.25
CA SER A 69 -10.21 -10.04 -12.14
C SER A 69 -9.98 -9.28 -10.83
N ILE A 70 -9.27 -8.15 -10.87
CA ILE A 70 -9.05 -7.29 -9.70
C ILE A 70 -10.39 -6.79 -9.14
N LEU A 71 -11.31 -6.34 -9.99
CA LEU A 71 -12.61 -5.83 -9.55
C LEU A 71 -13.52 -6.94 -8.97
N LYS A 72 -13.39 -8.18 -9.44
CA LYS A 72 -14.06 -9.33 -8.81
C LYS A 72 -13.54 -9.56 -7.38
N LEU A 73 -12.22 -9.62 -7.21
CA LEU A 73 -11.57 -9.75 -5.89
C LEU A 73 -11.85 -8.56 -4.95
N GLU A 74 -12.00 -7.36 -5.52
CA GLU A 74 -12.32 -6.13 -4.78
C GLU A 74 -13.65 -6.26 -4.02
N SER A 75 -14.65 -6.87 -4.66
CA SER A 75 -15.99 -7.08 -4.07
C SER A 75 -15.95 -7.97 -2.83
N GLU A 76 -15.06 -8.96 -2.81
CA GLU A 76 -14.85 -9.89 -1.68
C GLU A 76 -14.09 -9.21 -0.54
N SER A 77 -13.16 -8.30 -0.89
CA SER A 77 -12.26 -7.62 0.05
C SER A 77 -12.89 -6.44 0.81
N ARG A 78 -14.10 -5.99 0.45
CA ARG A 78 -14.74 -4.82 1.09
C ARG A 78 -14.97 -4.97 2.60
N LYS A 79 -15.13 -6.20 3.10
CA LYS A 79 -15.34 -6.47 4.53
C LYS A 79 -14.09 -6.20 5.38
N LEU A 80 -12.91 -6.19 4.77
CA LEU A 80 -11.63 -6.10 5.48
C LEU A 80 -11.23 -4.66 5.84
N ILE A 81 -11.78 -3.65 5.16
CA ILE A 81 -11.26 -2.27 5.17
C ILE A 81 -11.22 -1.60 6.56
N ARG A 82 -12.22 -1.85 7.44
CA ARG A 82 -12.47 -1.01 8.63
C ARG A 82 -11.33 -1.00 9.66
N SER A 83 -10.52 -2.05 9.71
CA SER A 83 -9.42 -2.19 10.67
C SER A 83 -8.08 -2.45 9.98
N THR A 84 -7.98 -2.16 8.69
CA THR A 84 -6.80 -2.46 7.89
C THR A 84 -5.92 -1.22 7.72
N PHE A 85 -4.62 -1.43 7.82
CA PHE A 85 -3.59 -0.42 7.62
C PHE A 85 -2.64 -0.86 6.53
N VAL A 86 -2.11 0.13 5.82
CA VAL A 86 -1.03 0.01 4.86
C VAL A 86 0.26 0.43 5.56
N LEU A 87 1.28 -0.41 5.45
CA LEU A 87 2.67 -0.09 5.72
C LEU A 87 3.37 0.03 4.37
N TRP A 88 3.72 1.25 3.98
CA TRP A 88 4.55 1.54 2.82
C TRP A 88 5.99 1.71 3.27
N GLY A 89 6.89 0.82 2.84
CA GLY A 89 8.30 0.89 3.17
C GLY A 89 9.13 1.38 2.00
N PHE A 90 10.03 2.33 2.27
CA PHE A 90 11.16 2.72 1.44
C PHE A 90 12.43 2.61 2.29
N VAL A 91 13.20 1.54 2.08
CA VAL A 91 14.29 1.14 2.96
C VAL A 91 15.52 0.73 2.17
N ASN A 92 16.70 0.75 2.80
CA ASN A 92 17.94 0.32 2.16
C ASN A 92 17.97 -1.16 1.77
N LYS A 93 17.17 -2.02 2.41
CA LYS A 93 17.04 -3.45 2.10
C LYS A 93 15.66 -3.99 2.45
N ILE A 94 15.12 -4.88 1.62
CA ILE A 94 13.81 -5.49 1.86
C ILE A 94 13.81 -6.32 3.17
N PRO A 95 12.77 -6.18 4.03
CA PRO A 95 12.58 -7.02 5.20
C PRO A 95 12.64 -8.52 4.88
N PHE A 96 13.38 -9.32 5.66
CA PHE A 96 13.57 -10.75 5.39
C PHE A 96 12.24 -11.52 5.25
N PRO A 97 11.18 -11.27 6.05
CA PRO A 97 9.89 -11.93 5.87
C PRO A 97 9.19 -11.67 4.53
N LEU A 98 9.65 -10.66 3.78
CA LEU A 98 9.13 -10.31 2.46
C LEU A 98 9.97 -10.88 1.31
N THR A 99 11.10 -11.52 1.61
CA THR A 99 11.94 -12.16 0.58
C THR A 99 11.30 -13.45 0.06
N PRO A 100 11.53 -13.86 -1.20
CA PRO A 100 10.91 -15.04 -1.78
C PRO A 100 11.14 -16.31 -0.93
N GLY A 101 10.06 -17.03 -0.65
CA GLY A 101 10.08 -18.26 0.16
C GLY A 101 10.10 -18.04 1.67
N GLN A 102 10.25 -16.81 2.14
CA GLN A 102 10.13 -16.46 3.56
C GLN A 102 8.71 -16.00 3.90
N LYS A 103 8.39 -16.04 5.18
CA LYS A 103 7.10 -15.60 5.72
C LYS A 103 7.31 -14.96 7.09
N PHE A 104 6.34 -14.14 7.48
CA PHE A 104 6.24 -13.72 8.86
C PHE A 104 5.89 -14.92 9.76
N LEU A 105 6.44 -14.94 10.98
CA LEU A 105 6.28 -16.03 11.94
C LEU A 105 4.94 -15.95 12.68
N ASP A 106 4.61 -14.75 13.17
CA ASP A 106 3.50 -14.53 14.11
C ASP A 106 2.35 -13.68 13.54
N ILE A 107 2.46 -13.29 12.26
CA ILE A 107 1.46 -12.48 11.57
C ILE A 107 1.15 -13.03 10.18
N THR A 108 -0.09 -12.81 9.75
CA THR A 108 -0.51 -13.14 8.39
C THR A 108 -1.02 -11.87 7.72
N PRO A 109 -0.16 -11.14 6.97
CA PRO A 109 -0.60 -9.99 6.22
C PRO A 109 -1.80 -10.33 5.35
N THR A 110 -2.77 -9.42 5.28
CA THR A 110 -3.90 -9.52 4.34
C THR A 110 -3.39 -9.53 2.90
N ALA A 111 -2.36 -8.73 2.63
CA ALA A 111 -1.66 -8.68 1.35
C ALA A 111 -0.25 -8.11 1.57
N SER A 112 0.73 -8.55 0.80
CA SER A 112 2.05 -7.94 0.78
C SER A 112 2.65 -8.03 -0.62
N TYR A 113 3.49 -7.05 -0.96
CA TYR A 113 4.17 -7.00 -2.25
C TYR A 113 5.49 -6.24 -2.13
N VAL A 114 6.49 -6.69 -2.89
CA VAL A 114 7.79 -6.03 -3.02
C VAL A 114 7.86 -5.46 -4.44
N PHE A 115 8.05 -4.15 -4.55
CA PHE A 115 8.06 -3.47 -5.85
C PHE A 115 9.44 -3.55 -6.52
N ASP A 116 10.48 -3.36 -5.71
CA ASP A 116 11.89 -3.36 -6.11
C ASP A 116 12.77 -3.68 -4.89
N GLU A 117 14.07 -3.38 -4.95
CA GLU A 117 15.04 -3.67 -3.88
C GLU A 117 14.87 -2.80 -2.62
N HIS A 118 14.07 -1.73 -2.69
CA HIS A 118 13.91 -0.73 -1.63
C HIS A 118 12.46 -0.55 -1.18
N HIS A 119 11.51 -0.81 -2.06
CA HIS A 119 10.10 -0.52 -1.82
C HIS A 119 9.30 -1.78 -1.56
N PHE A 120 8.45 -1.72 -0.53
CA PHE A 120 7.47 -2.75 -0.25
C PHE A 120 6.18 -2.17 0.29
N ILE A 121 5.11 -2.95 0.18
CA ILE A 121 3.81 -2.66 0.78
C ILE A 121 3.35 -3.87 1.58
N ILE A 122 2.86 -3.63 2.80
CA ILE A 122 2.19 -4.63 3.61
C ILE A 122 0.83 -4.08 4.01
N ILE A 123 -0.19 -4.89 3.83
CA ILE A 123 -1.54 -4.61 4.29
C ILE A 123 -1.90 -5.61 5.36
N LEU A 124 -2.24 -5.12 6.55
CA LEU A 124 -2.50 -5.96 7.72
C LEU A 124 -3.51 -5.32 8.66
N ASN A 125 -3.98 -6.12 9.62
CA ASN A 125 -4.90 -5.61 10.63
C ASN A 125 -4.18 -4.64 11.58
N ARG A 126 -4.85 -3.58 12.01
CA ARG A 126 -4.35 -2.61 12.99
C ARG A 126 -3.72 -3.26 14.23
N SER A 127 -4.30 -4.35 14.73
CA SER A 127 -3.78 -5.05 15.92
C SER A 127 -2.41 -5.71 15.69
N GLU A 128 -2.03 -5.96 14.44
CA GLU A 128 -0.80 -6.66 14.06
C GLU A 128 0.36 -5.71 13.75
N ILE A 129 0.13 -4.40 13.61
CA ILE A 129 1.16 -3.40 13.26
C ILE A 129 2.38 -3.53 14.18
N LYS A 130 2.15 -3.61 15.48
CA LYS A 130 3.23 -3.73 16.47
C LYS A 130 4.05 -5.00 16.29
N LYS A 131 3.39 -6.14 16.07
CA LYS A 131 4.06 -7.43 15.84
C LYS A 131 4.88 -7.38 14.55
N CYS A 132 4.28 -6.85 13.47
CA CYS A 132 4.93 -6.66 12.18
C CYS A 132 6.21 -5.83 12.29
N LEU A 133 6.14 -4.65 12.93
CA LEU A 133 7.29 -3.79 13.12
C LEU A 133 8.38 -4.45 13.98
N LYS A 134 8.01 -5.14 15.06
CA LYS A 134 8.98 -5.88 15.87
C LYS A 134 9.70 -6.95 15.06
N GLU A 135 8.98 -7.69 14.22
CA GLU A 135 9.58 -8.71 13.38
C GLU A 135 10.52 -8.13 12.32
N ILE A 136 10.11 -7.04 11.65
CA ILE A 136 10.96 -6.31 10.69
C ILE A 136 12.27 -5.84 11.36
N VAL A 137 12.20 -5.29 12.57
CA VAL A 137 13.35 -4.75 13.30
C VAL A 137 14.23 -5.86 13.88
N ASN A 138 13.64 -6.89 14.48
CA ASN A 138 14.39 -7.95 15.16
C ASN A 138 15.28 -8.72 14.18
N ILE A 139 14.80 -8.97 12.96
CA ILE A 139 15.54 -9.75 11.97
C ILE A 139 16.68 -8.93 11.36
N HIS A 140 16.48 -7.63 11.15
CA HIS A 140 17.48 -6.76 10.51
C HIS A 140 18.38 -5.97 11.45
N LYS A 141 18.11 -6.00 12.76
CA LYS A 141 18.80 -5.20 13.78
C LYS A 141 18.85 -3.70 13.38
N LEU A 142 19.94 -3.01 13.69
CA LEU A 142 20.15 -1.57 13.42
C LEU A 142 20.51 -1.26 11.96
N ASP A 143 20.60 -2.27 11.09
CA ASP A 143 21.09 -2.09 9.72
C ASP A 143 19.97 -1.68 8.74
N LEU A 144 18.71 -1.80 9.14
CA LEU A 144 17.59 -1.32 8.34
C LEU A 144 17.44 0.18 8.56
N VAL A 145 17.56 0.96 7.49
CA VAL A 145 17.40 2.41 7.51
C VAL A 145 16.44 2.85 6.41
N GLY A 146 15.81 4.01 6.60
CA GLY A 146 14.84 4.57 5.65
C GLY A 146 13.54 4.96 6.32
N LEU A 147 12.44 4.76 5.63
CA LEU A 147 11.12 5.26 6.01
C LEU A 147 10.06 4.18 5.86
N ILE A 148 9.27 3.97 6.91
CA ILE A 148 8.01 3.22 6.83
C ILE A 148 6.87 4.19 7.13
N GLN A 149 5.96 4.35 6.17
CA GLN A 149 4.77 5.18 6.29
C GLN A 149 3.57 4.27 6.56
N ILE A 150 2.84 4.56 7.63
CA ILE A 150 1.74 3.75 8.15
C ILE A 150 0.47 4.59 8.08
N PHE A 151 -0.54 4.10 7.36
CA PHE A 151 -1.81 4.81 7.21
C PHE A 151 -2.96 3.84 7.02
N PRO A 152 -4.17 4.15 7.50
CA PRO A 152 -5.34 3.31 7.27
C PRO A 152 -5.68 3.26 5.78
N VAL A 153 -6.20 2.12 5.33
CA VAL A 153 -6.79 2.06 4.00
C VAL A 153 -8.00 2.97 3.94
N LYS A 154 -8.16 3.65 2.81
CA LYS A 154 -9.30 4.55 2.60
C LYS A 154 -10.50 3.78 2.05
N GLY A 155 -11.68 4.00 2.62
CA GLY A 155 -12.95 3.66 1.96
C GLY A 155 -13.25 4.60 0.78
N SER A 156 -14.39 4.40 0.12
CA SER A 156 -14.90 5.33 -0.89
C SER A 156 -15.41 6.61 -0.21
N SER A 157 -14.54 7.60 0.02
CA SER A 157 -14.92 8.93 0.55
C SER A 157 -14.44 10.06 -0.37
N LEU A 158 -15.01 11.26 -0.21
CA LEU A 158 -14.87 12.39 -1.14
C LEU A 158 -13.46 13.02 -1.22
N LYS A 159 -12.59 12.83 -0.21
CA LYS A 159 -11.26 13.49 -0.16
C LYS A 159 -10.15 12.63 -0.80
N GLY A 160 -10.03 12.63 -2.13
CA GLY A 160 -9.02 11.91 -2.90
C GLY A 160 -9.30 10.41 -3.12
N THR A 161 -8.38 9.67 -3.70
CA THR A 161 -8.45 8.22 -3.95
C THR A 161 -7.26 7.53 -3.27
N MET A 162 -7.23 6.20 -3.23
CA MET A 162 -6.01 5.50 -2.82
C MET A 162 -4.83 5.80 -3.75
N ALA A 163 -5.09 6.03 -5.05
CA ALA A 163 -4.10 6.48 -6.02
C ALA A 163 -3.44 7.81 -5.63
N ASP A 164 -4.25 8.77 -5.17
CA ASP A 164 -3.76 10.06 -4.70
C ASP A 164 -2.90 9.89 -3.44
N ILE A 165 -3.37 9.08 -2.49
CA ILE A 165 -2.64 8.77 -1.26
C ILE A 165 -1.28 8.14 -1.56
N LEU A 166 -1.25 7.08 -2.38
CA LEU A 166 -0.01 6.38 -2.74
C LEU A 166 0.95 7.31 -3.49
N SER A 167 0.45 8.13 -4.41
CA SER A 167 1.28 9.11 -5.11
C SER A 167 1.91 10.13 -4.17
N HIS A 168 1.19 10.57 -3.13
CA HIS A 168 1.74 11.45 -2.10
C HIS A 168 2.77 10.76 -1.21
N VAL A 169 2.51 9.51 -0.81
CA VAL A 169 3.42 8.69 0.02
C VAL A 169 4.75 8.49 -0.71
N THR A 170 4.72 8.06 -1.97
CA THR A 170 5.90 7.91 -2.83
C THR A 170 6.63 9.25 -3.00
N TYR A 171 5.91 10.34 -3.29
CA TYR A 171 6.56 11.65 -3.43
C TYR A 171 7.27 12.11 -2.15
N GLN A 172 6.74 11.78 -0.98
CA GLN A 172 7.30 12.20 0.32
C GLN A 172 8.53 11.40 0.73
N GLU A 173 8.73 10.18 0.24
CA GLU A 173 9.83 9.30 0.68
C GLU A 173 11.21 9.87 0.32
N ASN A 174 11.33 10.53 -0.84
CA ASN A 174 12.55 11.18 -1.32
C ASN A 174 13.06 12.33 -0.42
N ARG A 175 12.28 12.75 0.58
CA ARG A 175 12.65 13.82 1.52
C ARG A 175 13.36 13.31 2.76
N PHE A 176 13.38 11.99 2.99
CA PHE A 176 13.95 11.40 4.19
C PHE A 176 15.31 10.76 3.87
N PRO A 177 16.38 11.13 4.58
CA PRO A 177 17.68 10.50 4.39
C PRO A 177 17.68 9.05 4.90
N MET A 178 18.57 8.22 4.34
CA MET A 178 18.79 6.82 4.72
C MET A 178 19.82 6.68 5.84
N ASP A 179 19.64 7.42 6.93
CA ASP A 179 20.53 7.49 8.09
C ASP A 179 20.03 6.68 9.30
N TYR A 180 18.71 6.58 9.49
CA TYR A 180 18.07 5.71 10.47
C TYR A 180 16.66 5.32 10.00
N LEU A 181 16.06 4.32 10.66
CA LEU A 181 14.70 3.90 10.36
C LEU A 181 13.67 4.82 11.04
N ARG A 182 12.88 5.48 10.21
CA ARG A 182 11.79 6.35 10.62
C ARG A 182 10.44 5.69 10.41
N ILE A 183 9.53 5.93 11.35
CA ILE A 183 8.11 5.63 11.17
C ILE A 183 7.36 6.94 11.00
N ARG A 184 6.55 7.02 9.94
CA ARG A 184 5.52 8.05 9.82
C ARG A 184 4.15 7.44 10.01
N PHE A 185 3.40 7.91 10.99
CA PHE A 185 2.10 7.35 11.32
C PHE A 185 0.99 8.36 11.06
N PHE A 186 0.03 7.98 10.23
CA PHE A 186 -1.18 8.75 9.94
C PHE A 186 -2.39 8.02 10.51
N SER A 187 -3.10 8.63 11.45
CA SER A 187 -4.30 8.03 12.03
C SER A 187 -5.50 8.01 11.06
N LYS A 188 -5.48 8.90 10.05
CA LYS A 188 -6.49 9.00 8.99
C LYS A 188 -5.83 9.11 7.60
N PRO A 189 -6.45 8.57 6.54
CA PRO A 189 -5.82 8.53 5.22
C PRO A 189 -5.51 9.93 4.66
N TYR A 190 -6.39 10.90 4.92
CA TYR A 190 -6.25 12.25 4.38
C TYR A 190 -5.22 13.12 5.13
N HIS A 191 -4.72 12.69 6.29
CA HIS A 191 -3.65 13.43 6.97
C HIS A 191 -2.35 13.45 6.14
N ILE A 192 -2.21 12.57 5.16
CA ILE A 192 -1.09 12.54 4.21
C ILE A 192 -1.01 13.83 3.37
N PHE A 193 -2.14 14.45 3.06
CA PHE A 193 -2.18 15.70 2.31
C PHE A 193 -1.74 16.91 3.15
N GLU A 194 -1.89 16.83 4.47
CA GLU A 194 -1.53 17.86 5.46
C GLU A 194 -0.16 17.61 6.09
N ALA A 195 0.57 16.60 5.61
CA ALA A 195 1.72 16.06 6.31
C ALA A 195 2.83 17.10 6.55
N ARG A 196 3.00 18.06 5.63
CA ARG A 196 3.98 19.14 5.75
C ARG A 196 3.69 20.08 6.93
N GLU A 197 2.43 20.34 7.22
CA GLU A 197 2.04 21.22 8.32
C GLU A 197 2.25 20.51 9.65
N LYS A 198 1.84 19.24 9.74
CA LYS A 198 1.96 18.42 10.95
C LYS A 198 3.39 17.93 11.25
N ASP A 199 4.25 17.81 10.23
CA ASP A 199 5.67 17.51 10.41
C ASP A 199 6.41 18.65 11.14
N LYS A 200 5.98 19.93 10.95
CA LYS A 200 6.57 21.06 11.67
C LYS A 200 6.38 20.95 13.18
N ASP A 201 5.30 20.30 13.60
CA ASP A 201 5.00 20.06 15.00
C ASP A 201 5.68 18.79 15.56
N LYS A 202 6.45 18.05 14.73
CA LYS A 202 7.09 16.76 15.05
C LYS A 202 6.12 15.66 15.52
N ILE A 203 4.85 15.74 15.14
CA ILE A 203 3.81 14.82 15.65
C ILE A 203 3.72 13.53 14.83
N LEU A 204 4.22 13.52 13.59
CA LEU A 204 3.98 12.42 12.66
C LEU A 204 5.16 11.47 12.46
N THR A 205 6.39 11.94 12.67
CA THR A 205 7.62 11.20 12.33
C THR A 205 8.37 10.85 13.60
N PHE A 206 8.64 9.56 13.76
CA PHE A 206 9.29 8.98 14.94
C PHE A 206 10.48 8.15 14.51
N GLU A 207 11.49 8.04 15.36
CA GLU A 207 12.43 6.93 15.25
C GLU A 207 11.70 5.62 15.56
N ILE A 208 12.07 4.51 14.91
CA ILE A 208 11.43 3.21 15.17
C ILE A 208 11.44 2.81 16.64
N SER A 209 12.52 3.08 17.37
CA SER A 209 12.65 2.73 18.79
C SER A 209 11.68 3.52 19.67
N GLU A 210 11.48 4.80 19.37
CA GLU A 210 10.50 5.68 19.99
C GLU A 210 9.08 5.23 19.67
N PHE A 211 8.80 4.96 18.40
CA PHE A 211 7.47 4.54 17.96
C PHE A 211 7.04 3.24 18.64
N LEU A 212 7.92 2.23 18.72
CA LEU A 212 7.62 0.97 19.40
C LEU A 212 7.29 1.18 20.88
N LYS A 213 8.01 2.07 21.58
CA LYS A 213 7.68 2.45 22.97
C LYS A 213 6.31 3.11 23.08
N ILE A 214 5.93 3.97 22.14
CA ILE A 214 4.59 4.55 22.07
C ILE A 214 3.53 3.45 21.91
N LEU A 215 3.79 2.41 21.09
CA LEU A 215 2.87 1.27 20.96
C LEU A 215 2.85 0.34 22.18
N ASP A 216 3.81 0.44 23.09
CA ASP A 216 3.81 -0.27 24.37
C ASP A 216 2.94 0.44 25.42
N LEU A 217 2.65 1.74 25.27
CA LEU A 217 1.84 2.53 26.19
C LEU A 217 0.33 2.41 25.87
N PRO A 218 -0.47 1.66 26.65
CA PRO A 218 -1.88 1.41 26.32
C PRO A 218 -2.74 2.68 26.32
N SER A 219 -2.36 3.66 27.15
CA SER A 219 -3.03 4.96 27.29
C SER A 219 -2.89 5.86 26.07
N ILE A 220 -1.83 5.70 25.28
CA ILE A 220 -1.53 6.53 24.10
C ILE A 220 -1.86 5.78 22.81
N PHE A 221 -1.60 4.47 22.78
CA PHE A 221 -1.85 3.62 21.62
C PHE A 221 -3.33 3.51 21.25
N ARG A 222 -4.23 3.37 22.24
CA ARG A 222 -5.66 3.25 21.97
C ARG A 222 -6.25 4.53 21.34
N PRO A 223 -5.99 5.74 21.88
CA PRO A 223 -6.42 6.98 21.23
C PRO A 223 -5.78 7.22 19.86
N LEU A 224 -4.45 7.07 19.72
CA LEU A 224 -3.74 7.33 18.46
C LEU A 224 -4.30 6.53 17.27
N LEU A 225 -4.77 5.33 17.58
CA LEU A 225 -5.32 4.46 16.57
C LEU A 225 -6.86 4.57 16.43
N ASN A 226 -7.56 5.15 17.42
CA ASN A 226 -9.02 5.40 17.39
C ASN A 226 -9.39 6.80 16.88
N LEU A 227 -8.41 7.69 16.66
CA LEU A 227 -8.58 9.06 16.16
C LEU A 227 -8.65 9.11 14.65
#